data_AF-A0A1Y0B6B8-F1
#
_entry.id   AF-A0A1Y0B6B8-F1
#
_cell.length_a   1.000
_cell.length_b   1.000
_cell.length_c   1.000
_cell.angle_alpha   90.00
_cell.angle_beta   90.00
_cell.angle_gamma   90.00
#
_symmetry.space_group_name_H-M   'P 1'
#
loop_
_entity.id
_entity.type
_entity.pdbx_description
1 polymer ?
#
loop_
_entity_poly.entity_id
_entity_poly.type
_entity_poly.pdbx_seq_one_letter_code
_entity_poly.pdbx_strand_id
1 'polypeptide(L)' 'GEDIAVLAGDALLAFAFEHIATATEGVEMSRVLRAISVLSKAVGSQGLAAGQVVDICLAGSQEVGLEQLEFIHVHK' A
#
# COMPACT_ATOMS: atom_id res chain seq x y z
N GLY A 1 -15.03 -17.90 -2.23
CA GLY A 1 -15.28 -16.45 -2.39
C GLY A 1 -14.02 -15.65 -2.12
N GLU A 2 -13.26 -16.06 -1.10
CA GLU A 2 -11.98 -15.46 -0.71
C GLU A 2 -10.96 -15.37 -1.85
N ASP A 3 -10.76 -16.44 -2.63
CA ASP A 3 -9.82 -16.42 -3.77
C ASP A 3 -10.12 -15.32 -4.80
N ILE A 4 -11.40 -15.10 -5.09
CA ILE A 4 -11.84 -14.04 -6.01
C ILE A 4 -11.62 -12.66 -5.39
N ALA A 5 -11.80 -12.52 -4.08
CA ALA A 5 -11.54 -11.26 -3.38
C ALA A 5 -10.05 -10.90 -3.38
N VAL A 6 -9.16 -11.88 -3.19
CA VAL A 6 -7.70 -11.68 -3.27
C VAL A 6 -7.30 -11.25 -4.69
N LEU A 7 -7.73 -11.99 -5.71
CA LEU A 7 -7.42 -11.66 -7.10
C LEU A 7 -8.00 -10.30 -7.53
N ALA A 8 -9.18 -9.93 -7.04
CA ALA A 8 -9.75 -8.61 -7.28
C ALA A 8 -8.89 -7.50 -6.65
N GLY A 9 -8.38 -7.72 -5.44
CA GLY A 9 -7.45 -6.80 -4.79
C GLY A 9 -6.15 -6.61 -5.58
N ASP A 10 -5.53 -7.70 -6.03
CA ASP A 10 -4.31 -7.66 -6.83
C ASP A 10 -4.52 -6.96 -8.17
N ALA A 11 -5.66 -7.24 -8.84
CA ALA A 11 -6.03 -6.59 -10.08
C ALA A 11 -6.26 -5.09 -9.90
N LEU A 12 -6.93 -4.67 -8.82
CA LEU A 12 -7.14 -3.25 -8.51
C LEU A 12 -5.82 -2.52 -8.22
N LEU A 13 -4.89 -3.16 -7.51
CA LEU A 13 -3.57 -2.58 -7.25
C LEU A 13 -2.79 -2.40 -8.55
N ALA A 14 -2.75 -3.40 -9.42
CA ALA A 14 -2.11 -3.29 -10.73
C ALA A 14 -2.76 -2.21 -11.60
N PHE A 15 -4.08 -2.17 -11.63
CA PHE A 15 -4.85 -1.18 -12.38
C PHE A 15 -4.61 0.24 -11.91
N ALA A 16 -4.40 0.48 -10.60
CA ALA A 16 -4.09 1.81 -10.09
C ALA A 16 -2.82 2.40 -10.72
N PHE A 17 -1.75 1.60 -10.87
CA PHE A 17 -0.52 2.03 -11.54
C PHE A 17 -0.71 2.24 -13.04
N GLU A 18 -1.41 1.32 -13.71
CA GLU A 18 -1.74 1.42 -15.14
C GLU A 18 -2.54 2.69 -15.42
N HIS A 19 -3.56 2.96 -14.60
CA HIS A 19 -4.45 4.10 -14.78
C HIS A 19 -3.71 5.43 -14.63
N ILE A 20 -2.83 5.55 -13.62
CA ILE A 20 -1.99 6.75 -13.46
C ILE A 20 -1.06 6.92 -14.68
N ALA A 21 -0.45 5.84 -15.16
CA ALA A 21 0.49 5.91 -16.27
C ALA A 21 -0.16 6.24 -17.62
N THR A 22 -1.40 5.79 -17.85
CA THR A 22 -2.05 5.86 -19.18
C THR A 22 -3.12 6.93 -19.29
N ALA A 23 -3.79 7.29 -18.19
CA ALA A 23 -4.91 8.24 -18.19
C ALA A 23 -4.51 9.66 -17.72
N THR A 24 -3.30 9.85 -17.20
CA THR A 24 -2.83 11.19 -16.79
C THR A 24 -2.42 12.01 -18.01
N GLU A 25 -3.18 13.07 -18.28
CA GLU A 25 -2.92 14.01 -19.39
C GLU A 25 -2.51 15.40 -18.87
N GLY A 26 -1.85 16.20 -19.71
CA GLY A 26 -1.48 17.58 -19.37
C GLY A 26 -0.37 17.74 -18.32
N VAL A 27 0.33 16.66 -17.98
CA VAL A 27 1.42 16.62 -17.00
C VAL A 27 2.68 16.04 -17.63
N GLU A 28 3.83 16.65 -17.33
CA GLU A 28 5.14 16.12 -17.71
C GLU A 28 5.36 14.68 -17.23
N MET A 29 5.83 13.80 -18.12
CA MET A 29 6.03 12.38 -17.84
C MET A 29 6.94 12.13 -16.62
N SER A 30 7.93 12.99 -16.40
CA SER A 30 8.80 12.91 -15.23
C SER A 30 8.04 13.08 -13.90
N ARG A 31 6.97 13.88 -13.88
CA ARG A 31 6.11 14.06 -12.69
C ARG A 31 5.16 12.88 -12.50
N VAL A 32 4.65 12.29 -13.59
CA VAL A 32 3.85 11.05 -13.54
C VAL A 32 4.68 9.90 -12.97
N LEU A 33 5.91 9.71 -13.47
CA LEU A 33 6.83 8.70 -12.93
C LEU A 33 7.18 8.94 -11.46
N ARG A 34 7.35 10.21 -11.05
CA ARG A 34 7.55 10.55 -9.64
C ARG A 34 6.34 10.19 -8.80
N ALA A 35 5.12 10.44 -9.28
CA ALA A 35 3.89 10.07 -8.57
C ALA A 35 3.77 8.55 -8.41
N ILE A 36 4.03 7.78 -9.47
CA ILE A 36 4.08 6.31 -9.43
C ILE A 36 5.11 5.81 -8.41
N SER A 37 6.31 6.42 -8.37
CA SER A 37 7.35 6.05 -7.40
C SER A 37 6.92 6.34 -5.95
N VAL A 38 6.26 7.47 -5.71
CA VAL A 38 5.74 7.82 -4.38
C VAL A 38 4.65 6.84 -3.97
N LEU A 39 3.69 6.55 -4.86
CA LEU A 39 2.62 5.59 -4.59
C LEU A 39 3.19 4.20 -4.29
N SER A 40 4.13 3.71 -5.11
CA SER A 40 4.77 2.40 -4.93
C SER A 40 5.46 2.28 -3.57
N LYS A 41 6.14 3.32 -3.09
CA LYS A 41 6.73 3.33 -1.75
C LYS A 41 5.69 3.31 -0.65
N ALA A 42 4.61 4.09 -0.80
CA ALA A 42 3.54 4.20 0.18
C ALA A 42 2.77 2.89 0.35
N VAL A 43 2.53 2.14 -0.72
CA VAL A 43 1.78 0.86 -0.65
C VAL A 43 2.68 -0.36 -0.45
N GLY A 44 3.98 -0.22 -0.70
CA GLY A 44 4.96 -1.30 -0.64
C GLY A 44 5.47 -1.61 0.77
N SER A 45 6.64 -2.26 0.82
CA SER A 45 7.28 -2.77 2.04
C SER A 45 7.78 -1.70 3.03
N GLN A 46 7.61 -0.41 2.72
CA GLN A 46 7.94 0.70 3.60
C GLN A 46 6.70 1.49 4.04
N GLY A 47 5.50 1.01 3.70
CA GLY A 47 4.24 1.65 4.06
C GLY A 47 3.18 0.59 4.33
N LEU A 48 2.07 0.63 3.58
CA LEU A 48 0.87 -0.17 3.80
C LEU A 48 1.17 -1.65 4.09
N ALA A 49 1.94 -2.31 3.22
CA ALA A 49 2.22 -3.74 3.38
C ALA A 49 3.00 -4.04 4.68
N ALA A 50 3.93 -3.16 5.08
CA ALA A 50 4.66 -3.32 6.32
C ALA A 50 3.75 -3.13 7.54
N GLY A 51 2.91 -2.09 7.54
CA GLY A 51 1.94 -1.84 8.61
C GLY A 51 0.97 -3.01 8.78
N GLN A 52 0.47 -3.56 7.67
CA GLN A 52 -0.43 -4.72 7.67
C GLN A 52 0.25 -6.01 8.19
N VAL A 53 1.48 -6.29 7.77
CA VAL A 53 2.22 -7.47 8.27
C VAL A 53 2.46 -7.36 9.77
N VAL A 54 2.87 -6.19 10.26
CA VAL A 54 3.08 -5.97 11.69
C VAL A 54 1.77 -6.09 12.47
N ASP A 55 0.67 -5.55 11.97
CA ASP A 55 -0.66 -5.67 12.57
C ASP A 55 -1.09 -7.15 12.70
N ILE A 56 -0.92 -7.95 11.65
CA ILE A 56 -1.22 -9.39 11.66
C ILE A 56 -0.32 -10.14 12.65
N CYS A 57 0.99 -9.86 12.69
CA CYS A 57 1.92 -10.50 13.61
C CYS A 57 1.63 -10.18 15.08
N LEU A 58 1.10 -9.00 15.37
CA LEU A 58 0.77 -8.55 16.72
C LEU A 58 -0.67 -8.85 17.13
N ALA A 59 -1.55 -9.20 16.18
CA ALA A 59 -2.94 -9.55 16.45
C ALA A 59 -3.03 -10.68 17.48
N GLY A 60 -3.68 -10.40 18.62
CA GLY A 60 -3.84 -11.35 19.73
C GLY A 60 -2.73 -11.33 20.79
N SER A 61 -1.72 -10.46 20.64
CA SER A 61 -0.67 -10.28 21.65
C SER A 61 -1.16 -9.44 22.83
N GLN A 62 -0.86 -9.86 24.07
CA GLN A 62 -1.20 -9.11 25.29
C GLN A 62 -0.22 -7.96 25.59
N GLU A 63 0.94 -7.94 24.92
CA GLU A 63 2.01 -6.95 25.11
C GLU A 63 2.25 -6.17 23.80
N VAL A 64 1.31 -5.30 23.43
CA VAL A 64 1.54 -4.33 22.36
C VAL A 64 1.86 -2.99 23.01
N GLY A 65 3.12 -2.56 22.89
CA GLY A 65 3.59 -1.27 23.37
C GLY A 65 3.17 -0.12 22.46
N LEU A 66 3.27 1.10 22.98
CA LEU A 66 2.88 2.33 22.27
C LEU A 66 3.64 2.50 20.95
N GLU A 67 4.94 2.20 20.93
CA GLU A 67 5.78 2.31 19.72
C GLU A 67 5.30 1.37 18.59
N GLN A 68 4.86 0.17 18.92
CA GLN A 68 4.32 -0.77 17.93
C GLN A 68 2.95 -0.33 17.40
N LEU A 69 2.10 0.24 18.27
CA LEU A 69 0.83 0.85 17.87
C LEU A 69 1.03 2.05 16.95
N GLU A 70 1.98 2.93 17.26
CA GLU A 70 2.34 4.07 16.41
C GLU A 70 2.89 3.61 15.06
N PHE A 71 3.76 2.59 15.05
CA PHE A 71 4.28 2.03 13.80
C PHE A 71 3.14 1.52 12.90
N ILE A 72 2.17 0.79 13.45
CA ILE A 72 1.00 0.32 12.70
C ILE A 72 0.22 1.52 12.14
N HIS A 73 -0.09 2.54 12.96
CA HIS A 73 -0.92 3.67 12.52
C HIS A 73 -0.24 4.59 11.50
N VAL A 74 1.08 4.75 11.56
CA VAL A 74 1.82 5.56 10.59
C VAL A 74 1.92 4.86 9.24
N HIS A 75 1.89 3.52 9.22
CA HIS A 75 2.10 2.71 8.03
C HIS A 75 0.82 1.98 7.55
N LYS A 76 -0.38 2.37 8.02
CA LYS A 76 -1.68 1.81 7.62
C LYS A 76 -2.58 2.90 7.04
#